data_AF-A0A6I7PHW9-F1
#
_entry.id   AF-A0A6I7PHW9-F1
#
_cell.length_a   1.000
_cell.length_b   1.000
_cell.length_c   1.000
_cell.angle_alpha   90.00
_cell.angle_beta   90.00
_cell.angle_gamma   90.00
#
_symmetry.space_group_name_H-M   'P 1'
#
loop_
_entity.id
_entity.type
_entity.pdbx_description
1 polymer ?
#
loop_
_entity_poly.entity_id
_entity_poly.type
_entity_poly.pdbx_seq_one_letter_code
_entity_poly.pdbx_strand_id
1 'polypeptide(L)'
;MSSNACTSSSPIEVAVKWKNLSRFRGDTKRLLLAYRLHAWRENRAEQLGRPADSVLKLGVLRDIVQHIDSGETGIVENTRIPKELRGKRLQELLSMSTAPPTTAELEELSLLPEEAPKDSKRELMKLILMVVLNERAEECGIASTLLGGGEMVANLLRFGQAAESPLTTGWRTEVLGPHFATWAAYDGEIELQVGGHSIIIEQKG
;
A
#
# COMPACT_ATOMS: atom_id res chain seq x y z
N MET A 1 45.72 -6.44 -4.14
CA MET A 1 44.77 -6.66 -5.24
C MET A 1 43.67 -7.58 -4.74
N SER A 2 42.57 -7.00 -4.28
CA SER A 2 41.35 -7.75 -3.95
C SER A 2 40.20 -6.88 -4.40
N SER A 3 39.60 -7.29 -5.52
CA SER A 3 38.47 -6.64 -6.16
C SER A 3 37.26 -6.74 -5.24
N ASN A 4 36.78 -5.60 -4.73
CA ASN A 4 35.43 -5.50 -4.21
C ASN A 4 34.48 -5.52 -5.42
N ALA A 5 33.87 -6.67 -5.66
CA ALA A 5 32.71 -6.76 -6.54
C ALA A 5 31.60 -5.92 -5.89
N CYS A 6 31.33 -4.75 -6.44
CA CYS A 6 30.06 -4.06 -6.24
C CYS A 6 28.96 -5.07 -6.58
N THR A 7 28.26 -5.55 -5.55
CA THR A 7 26.97 -6.20 -5.69
C THR A 7 26.07 -5.22 -6.43
N SER A 8 25.88 -5.47 -7.73
CA SER A 8 24.87 -4.81 -8.54
C SER A 8 23.52 -5.19 -7.94
N SER A 9 22.97 -4.35 -7.08
CA SER A 9 21.59 -4.46 -6.65
C SER A 9 20.73 -4.49 -7.91
N SER A 10 20.14 -5.65 -8.18
CA SER A 10 19.22 -5.85 -9.30
C SER A 10 18.11 -4.80 -9.23
N PRO A 11 17.50 -4.38 -10.37
CA PRO A 11 16.26 -3.60 -10.40
C PRO A 11 15.16 -4.17 -9.48
N ILE A 12 15.30 -5.42 -9.06
CA ILE A 12 14.49 -6.19 -8.13
C ILE A 12 14.64 -5.74 -6.66
N GLU A 13 15.75 -5.14 -6.20
CA GLU A 13 15.83 -4.58 -4.82
C GLU A 13 15.04 -3.26 -4.66
N VAL A 14 14.72 -2.62 -5.79
CA VAL A 14 13.75 -1.51 -5.87
C VAL A 14 12.34 -1.98 -5.50
N ALA A 15 12.15 -3.29 -5.25
CA ALA A 15 10.89 -3.92 -4.86
C ALA A 15 10.43 -3.77 -3.41
N VAL A 16 11.28 -3.29 -2.51
CA VAL A 16 10.81 -2.78 -1.20
C VAL A 16 9.79 -1.62 -1.41
N LYS A 17 9.73 -1.08 -2.64
CA LYS A 17 8.82 -0.05 -3.14
C LYS A 17 7.60 -0.57 -3.92
N TRP A 18 7.37 -1.88 -4.05
CA TRP A 18 6.27 -2.46 -4.85
C TRP A 18 4.86 -2.07 -4.36
N LYS A 19 4.69 -1.76 -3.08
CA LYS A 19 3.45 -1.14 -2.53
C LYS A 19 3.09 0.19 -3.21
N ASN A 20 4.07 0.91 -3.75
CA ASN A 20 3.84 2.16 -4.46
C ASN A 20 3.52 1.96 -5.95
N LEU A 21 3.96 0.84 -6.53
CA LEU A 21 3.59 0.44 -7.90
C LEU A 21 2.20 -0.20 -7.92
N SER A 22 1.85 -0.94 -6.86
CA SER A 22 0.60 -1.70 -6.76
C SER A 22 -0.65 -0.84 -6.92
N ARG A 23 -0.61 0.43 -6.48
CA ARG A 23 -1.72 1.38 -6.66
C ARG A 23 -2.07 1.71 -8.11
N PHE A 24 -1.16 1.47 -9.06
CA PHE A 24 -1.39 1.71 -10.49
C PHE A 24 -1.78 0.41 -11.21
N ARG A 25 -1.97 -0.70 -10.48
CA ARG A 25 -2.56 -1.93 -11.05
C ARG A 25 -3.96 -1.62 -11.60
N GLY A 26 -4.27 -2.20 -12.76
CA GLY A 26 -5.48 -1.91 -13.53
C GLY A 26 -5.24 -0.95 -14.71
N ASP A 27 -4.11 -0.24 -14.72
CA ASP A 27 -3.70 0.63 -15.82
C ASP A 27 -2.25 0.30 -16.23
N THR A 28 -2.12 -0.57 -17.23
CA THR A 28 -0.82 -1.07 -17.72
C THR A 28 0.11 0.07 -18.13
N LYS A 29 -0.41 1.15 -18.70
CA LYS A 29 0.37 2.29 -19.16
C LYS A 29 0.97 3.06 -17.97
N ARG A 30 0.15 3.35 -16.95
CA ARG A 30 0.62 4.01 -15.72
C ARG A 30 1.57 3.13 -14.93
N LEU A 31 1.28 1.84 -14.83
CA LEU A 31 2.13 0.87 -14.14
C LEU A 31 3.52 0.78 -14.78
N LEU A 32 3.57 0.67 -16.12
CA LEU A 32 4.80 0.64 -16.90
C LEU A 32 5.60 1.94 -16.74
N LEU A 33 4.96 3.11 -16.82
CA LEU A 33 5.65 4.37 -16.60
C LEU A 33 6.21 4.45 -15.18
N ALA A 34 5.44 4.04 -14.17
CA ALA A 34 5.91 4.04 -12.79
C ALA A 34 7.15 3.15 -12.61
N TYR A 35 7.14 1.95 -13.22
CA TYR A 35 8.29 1.06 -13.25
C TYR A 35 9.53 1.74 -13.88
N ARG A 36 9.37 2.30 -15.10
CA ARG A 36 10.45 2.99 -15.83
C ARG A 36 11.01 4.18 -15.06
N LEU A 37 10.16 5.00 -14.46
CA LEU A 37 10.58 6.15 -13.66
C LEU A 37 11.34 5.75 -12.40
N HIS A 38 10.96 4.63 -11.78
CA HIS A 38 11.72 4.07 -10.66
C HIS A 38 13.11 3.63 -11.11
N ALA A 39 13.21 2.82 -12.17
CA ALA A 39 14.49 2.37 -12.70
C ALA A 39 15.39 3.53 -13.13
N TRP A 40 14.84 4.51 -13.87
CA TRP A 40 15.56 5.72 -14.28
C TRP A 40 16.11 6.48 -13.08
N ARG A 41 15.30 6.65 -12.03
CA ARG A 41 15.69 7.36 -10.82
C ARG A 41 16.85 6.68 -10.10
N GLU A 42 16.81 5.36 -9.95
CA GLU A 42 17.88 4.61 -9.29
C GLU A 42 19.17 4.65 -10.11
N ASN A 43 19.11 4.38 -11.42
CA ASN A 43 20.27 4.47 -12.30
C ASN A 43 20.92 5.86 -12.24
N ARG A 44 20.10 6.91 -12.18
CA ARG A 44 20.62 8.28 -12.11
C ARG A 44 21.19 8.62 -10.74
N ALA A 45 20.60 8.08 -9.67
CA ALA A 45 21.08 8.23 -8.30
C ALA A 45 22.48 7.63 -8.15
N GLU A 46 22.67 6.43 -8.71
CA GLU A 46 23.95 5.72 -8.75
C GLU A 46 25.00 6.52 -9.53
N GLN A 47 24.67 6.98 -10.75
CA GLN A 47 25.58 7.80 -11.56
C GLN A 47 26.02 9.09 -10.86
N LEU A 48 25.16 9.69 -10.05
CA LEU A 48 25.44 10.95 -9.35
C LEU A 48 26.04 10.73 -7.96
N GLY A 49 26.08 9.49 -7.46
CA GLY A 49 26.48 9.18 -6.09
C GLY A 49 25.60 9.86 -5.04
N ARG A 50 24.29 9.97 -5.29
CA ARG A 50 23.33 10.65 -4.40
C ARG A 50 22.09 9.78 -4.15
N PRO A 51 21.35 10.00 -3.04
CA PRO A 51 20.10 9.28 -2.80
C PRO A 51 19.08 9.51 -3.91
N ALA A 52 18.31 8.48 -4.25
CA ALA A 52 17.34 8.52 -5.35
C ALA A 52 16.22 9.58 -5.15
N ASP A 53 15.87 9.89 -3.91
CA ASP A 53 14.94 10.98 -3.57
C ASP A 53 15.46 12.38 -3.95
N SER A 54 16.78 12.55 -4.04
CA SER A 54 17.39 13.81 -4.51
C SER A 54 17.30 13.99 -6.03
N VAL A 55 17.14 12.90 -6.78
CA VAL A 55 16.95 12.92 -8.24
C VAL A 55 15.49 13.19 -8.59
N LEU A 56 14.58 12.39 -8.02
CA LEU A 56 13.14 12.53 -8.21
C LEU A 56 12.39 12.09 -6.95
N LYS A 57 11.73 13.04 -6.30
CA LYS A 57 10.92 12.76 -5.11
C LYS A 57 9.76 11.82 -5.47
N LEU A 58 9.47 10.87 -4.58
CA LEU A 58 8.40 9.88 -4.79
C LEU A 58 7.00 10.51 -4.96
N GLY A 59 6.75 11.64 -4.29
CA GLY A 59 5.52 12.42 -4.47
C GLY A 59 5.39 12.99 -5.90
N VAL A 60 6.48 13.54 -6.44
CA VAL A 60 6.50 14.09 -7.81
C VAL A 60 6.35 12.98 -8.84
N LEU A 61 7.03 11.84 -8.65
CA LEU A 61 6.88 10.66 -9.50
C LEU A 61 5.42 10.22 -9.58
N ARG A 62 4.72 10.17 -8.44
CA ARG A 62 3.29 9.85 -8.36
C ARG A 62 2.45 10.79 -9.21
N ASP A 63 2.68 12.09 -9.05
CA ASP A 63 1.93 13.11 -9.76
C ASP A 63 2.16 13.00 -11.28
N ILE A 64 3.40 12.76 -11.72
CA ILE A 64 3.73 12.53 -13.14
C ILE A 64 2.95 11.34 -13.70
N VAL A 65 2.94 10.20 -13.00
CA VAL A 65 2.23 9.00 -13.47
C VAL A 65 0.72 9.22 -13.51
N GLN A 66 0.16 9.96 -12.54
CA GLN A 66 -1.28 10.27 -12.51
C GLN A 66 -1.72 11.18 -13.66
N HIS A 67 -0.87 12.12 -14.07
CA HIS A 67 -1.18 13.10 -15.12
C HIS A 67 -0.64 12.73 -16.50
N ILE A 68 -0.22 11.48 -16.70
CA ILE A 68 0.36 10.98 -17.96
C ILE A 68 -0.56 11.18 -19.17
N ASP A 69 -1.88 11.08 -18.99
CA ASP A 69 -2.86 11.18 -20.08
C ASP A 69 -3.14 12.64 -20.48
N SER A 70 -2.79 13.59 -19.62
CA SER A 70 -2.88 15.02 -19.91
C SER A 70 -1.69 15.54 -20.73
N GLY A 71 -0.75 14.66 -21.09
CA GLY A 71 0.40 14.98 -21.93
C GLY A 71 1.35 16.01 -21.29
N GLU A 72 2.15 16.65 -22.12
CA GLU A 72 3.15 17.63 -21.68
C GLU A 72 2.51 18.83 -20.96
N THR A 73 1.39 19.34 -21.47
CA THR A 73 0.68 20.50 -20.91
C THR A 73 0.19 20.23 -19.49
N GLY A 74 -0.45 19.09 -19.24
CA GLY A 74 -0.95 18.74 -17.89
C GLY A 74 0.16 18.55 -16.86
N ILE A 75 1.35 18.11 -17.29
CA ILE A 75 2.52 18.00 -16.40
C ILE A 75 3.15 19.38 -16.12
N VAL A 76 3.21 20.27 -17.11
CA VAL A 76 3.76 21.63 -16.96
C VAL A 76 2.87 22.53 -16.10
N GLU A 77 1.55 22.39 -16.21
CA GLU A 77 0.56 23.13 -15.42
C GLU A 77 0.56 22.71 -13.95
N ASN A 78 1.02 21.49 -13.65
CA ASN A 78 1.07 21.00 -12.28
C ASN A 78 2.18 21.71 -11.47
N THR A 79 1.75 22.54 -10.51
CA THR A 79 2.64 23.31 -9.63
C THR A 79 3.48 22.46 -8.68
N ARG A 80 3.09 21.19 -8.45
CA ARG A 80 3.84 20.24 -7.61
C ARG A 80 5.08 19.70 -8.32
N ILE A 81 5.15 19.81 -9.65
CA ILE A 81 6.26 19.32 -10.45
C ILE A 81 7.33 20.42 -10.53
N PRO A 82 8.54 20.19 -9.98
CA PRO A 82 9.61 21.18 -9.94
C PRO A 82 9.94 21.73 -11.33
N LYS A 83 10.22 23.03 -11.42
CA LYS A 83 10.53 23.69 -12.71
C LYS A 83 11.81 23.13 -13.34
N GLU A 84 12.71 22.60 -12.54
CA GLU A 84 13.99 22.00 -12.94
C GLU A 84 13.85 20.66 -13.68
N LEU A 85 12.64 20.06 -13.66
CA LEU A 85 12.30 18.88 -14.46
C LEU A 85 11.67 19.25 -15.81
N ARG A 86 11.36 20.53 -16.06
CA ARG A 86 10.74 20.98 -17.33
C ARG A 86 11.76 21.00 -18.47
N GLY A 87 11.27 20.98 -19.71
CA GLY A 87 12.11 20.98 -20.92
C GLY A 87 12.65 19.59 -21.27
N LYS A 88 13.97 19.47 -21.51
CA LYS A 88 14.59 18.22 -22.00
C LYS A 88 14.31 17.00 -21.10
N ARG A 89 14.31 17.21 -19.78
CA ARG A 89 14.00 16.13 -18.83
C ARG A 89 12.55 15.68 -18.94
N LEU A 90 11.61 16.61 -19.06
CA LEU A 90 10.21 16.27 -19.25
C LEU A 90 10.00 15.48 -20.55
N GLN A 91 10.67 15.86 -21.64
CA GLN A 91 10.61 15.12 -22.91
C GLN A 91 11.16 13.70 -22.78
N GLU A 92 12.26 13.52 -22.02
CA GLU A 92 12.79 12.19 -21.70
C GLU A 92 11.75 11.35 -20.94
N LEU A 93 11.13 11.90 -19.89
CA LEU A 93 10.10 11.20 -19.10
C LEU A 93 8.84 10.88 -19.92
N LEU A 94 8.41 11.81 -20.78
CA LEU A 94 7.29 11.60 -21.70
C LEU A 94 7.62 10.51 -22.74
N SER A 95 8.84 10.45 -23.25
CA SER A 95 9.26 9.40 -24.18
C SER A 95 9.16 8.00 -23.55
N MET A 96 9.44 7.88 -22.24
CA MET A 96 9.25 6.63 -21.49
C MET A 96 7.77 6.21 -21.39
N SER A 97 6.82 7.16 -21.48
CA SER A 97 5.38 6.84 -21.46
C SER A 97 4.85 6.34 -22.80
N THR A 98 5.47 6.76 -23.90
CA THR A 98 5.03 6.44 -25.27
C THR A 98 5.79 5.24 -25.85
N ALA A 99 6.95 4.89 -25.29
CA ALA A 99 7.73 3.75 -25.75
C ALA A 99 6.95 2.44 -25.51
N PRO A 100 6.94 1.50 -26.49
CA PRO A 100 6.27 0.21 -26.32
C PRO A 100 6.90 -0.58 -25.16
N PRO A 101 6.13 -1.43 -24.45
CA PRO A 101 6.67 -2.30 -23.43
C PRO A 101 7.60 -3.34 -24.05
N THR A 102 8.72 -3.60 -23.38
CA THR A 102 9.60 -4.73 -23.70
C THR A 102 9.11 -6.02 -23.03
N THR A 103 9.50 -7.17 -23.56
CA THR A 103 9.11 -8.47 -22.98
C THR A 103 9.61 -8.61 -21.54
N ALA A 104 10.84 -8.17 -21.26
CA ALA A 104 11.41 -8.19 -19.90
C ALA A 104 10.60 -7.34 -18.91
N GLU A 105 10.15 -6.14 -19.34
CA GLU A 105 9.30 -5.30 -18.48
C GLU A 105 7.96 -5.97 -18.17
N LEU A 106 7.34 -6.64 -19.15
CA LEU A 106 6.07 -7.34 -18.93
C LEU A 106 6.24 -8.55 -18.01
N GLU A 107 7.33 -9.31 -18.17
CA GLU A 107 7.67 -10.43 -17.29
C GLU A 107 7.88 -9.95 -15.85
N GLU A 108 8.64 -8.88 -15.63
CA GLU A 108 8.82 -8.32 -14.30
C GLU A 108 7.52 -7.78 -13.68
N LEU A 109 6.68 -7.11 -14.48
CA LEU A 109 5.39 -6.63 -14.02
C LEU A 109 4.43 -7.78 -13.68
N SER A 110 4.57 -8.96 -14.29
CA SER A 110 3.76 -10.14 -13.96
C SER A 110 4.08 -10.75 -12.60
N LEU A 111 5.30 -10.51 -12.08
CA LEU A 111 5.73 -10.97 -10.75
C LEU A 111 5.13 -10.15 -9.59
N LEU A 112 4.44 -9.06 -9.91
CA LEU A 112 3.86 -8.19 -8.90
C LEU A 112 2.79 -8.94 -8.09
N PRO A 113 2.86 -8.95 -6.73
CA PRO A 113 1.88 -9.62 -5.89
C PRO A 113 0.48 -9.09 -6.18
N GLU A 114 -0.47 -9.99 -6.38
CA GLU A 114 -1.87 -9.60 -6.52
C GLU A 114 -2.30 -8.78 -5.29
N GLU A 115 -2.82 -7.58 -5.53
CA GLU A 115 -3.59 -6.92 -4.47
C GLU A 115 -4.84 -7.76 -4.30
N ALA A 116 -5.02 -8.32 -3.10
CA ALA A 116 -6.26 -9.02 -2.79
C ALA A 116 -7.43 -8.09 -3.14
N PRO A 117 -8.45 -8.58 -3.86
CA PRO A 117 -9.58 -7.76 -4.25
C PRO A 117 -10.12 -7.02 -3.03
N LYS A 118 -10.43 -5.73 -3.19
CA LYS A 118 -11.12 -4.95 -2.17
C LYS A 118 -12.48 -5.57 -1.92
N ASP A 119 -12.54 -6.47 -0.96
CA ASP A 119 -13.77 -7.06 -0.50
C ASP A 119 -14.49 -6.02 0.36
N SER A 120 -15.46 -5.33 -0.23
CA SER A 120 -16.27 -4.31 0.45
C SER A 120 -16.89 -4.83 1.74
N LYS A 121 -17.19 -6.14 1.83
CA LYS A 121 -17.72 -6.75 3.06
C LYS A 121 -16.64 -6.82 4.15
N ARG A 122 -15.41 -7.19 3.80
CA ARG A 122 -14.27 -7.20 4.75
C ARG A 122 -13.92 -5.80 5.24
N GLU A 123 -13.98 -4.78 4.38
CA GLU A 123 -13.74 -3.40 4.81
C GLU A 123 -14.85 -2.89 5.75
N LEU A 124 -16.11 -3.26 5.50
CA LEU A 124 -17.20 -2.97 6.43
C LEU A 124 -17.02 -3.70 7.77
N MET A 125 -16.67 -4.99 7.74
CA MET A 125 -16.40 -5.76 8.95
C MET A 125 -15.24 -5.16 9.75
N LYS A 126 -14.16 -4.75 9.06
CA LYS A 126 -13.04 -4.05 9.68
C LYS A 126 -13.48 -2.79 10.40
N LEU A 127 -14.38 -2.00 9.79
CA LEU A 127 -14.91 -0.80 10.43
C LEU A 127 -15.68 -1.17 11.71
N ILE A 128 -16.57 -2.16 11.65
CA ILE A 128 -17.35 -2.62 12.81
C ILE A 128 -16.43 -3.09 13.94
N LEU A 129 -15.46 -3.96 13.65
CA LEU A 129 -14.50 -4.46 14.64
C LEU A 129 -13.63 -3.34 15.23
N MET A 130 -13.28 -2.32 14.44
CA MET A 130 -12.57 -1.15 14.95
C MET A 130 -13.41 -0.34 15.94
N VAL A 131 -14.73 -0.24 15.73
CA VAL A 131 -15.61 0.43 16.68
C VAL A 131 -15.65 -0.33 18.01
N VAL A 132 -15.83 -1.65 17.98
CA VAL A 132 -15.80 -2.51 19.18
C VAL A 132 -14.47 -2.39 19.92
N LEU A 133 -13.35 -2.41 19.19
CA LEU A 133 -12.03 -2.25 19.77
C LEU A 133 -11.90 -0.90 20.50
N ASN A 134 -12.39 0.18 19.90
CA ASN A 134 -12.35 1.50 20.50
C ASN A 134 -13.22 1.59 21.76
N GLU A 135 -14.42 1.01 21.74
CA GLU A 135 -15.31 0.94 22.90
C GLU A 135 -14.65 0.16 24.05
N ARG A 136 -14.07 -1.01 23.77
CA ARG A 136 -13.34 -1.80 24.79
C ARG A 136 -12.14 -1.07 25.35
N ALA A 137 -11.40 -0.36 24.50
CA ALA A 137 -10.28 0.47 24.94
C ALA A 137 -10.75 1.58 25.88
N GLU A 138 -11.86 2.24 25.57
CA GLU A 138 -12.47 3.27 26.41
C GLU A 138 -12.96 2.73 27.75
N GLU A 139 -13.68 1.60 27.76
CA GLU A 139 -14.14 0.92 28.97
C GLU A 139 -12.98 0.54 29.91
N CYS A 140 -11.86 0.12 29.35
CA CYS A 140 -10.68 -0.30 30.12
C CYS A 140 -9.72 0.86 30.45
N GLY A 141 -9.99 2.08 29.97
CA GLY A 141 -9.10 3.23 30.15
C GLY A 141 -7.75 3.09 29.46
N ILE A 142 -7.69 2.35 28.35
CA ILE A 142 -6.48 2.08 27.57
C ILE A 142 -6.54 2.87 26.26
N ALA A 143 -5.41 3.38 25.77
CA ALA A 143 -5.36 3.97 24.43
C ALA A 143 -5.70 2.90 23.37
N SER A 144 -6.66 3.18 22.48
CA SER A 144 -7.06 2.22 21.43
C SER A 144 -5.90 1.77 20.54
N THR A 145 -4.96 2.66 20.26
CA THR A 145 -3.73 2.35 19.51
C THR A 145 -2.82 1.34 20.20
N LEU A 146 -2.90 1.20 21.53
CA LEU A 146 -2.15 0.19 22.30
C LEU A 146 -2.86 -1.17 22.28
N LEU A 147 -4.20 -1.15 22.29
CA LEU A 147 -5.04 -2.34 22.20
C LEU A 147 -4.94 -2.97 20.80
N GLY A 148 -5.06 -2.17 19.73
CA GLY A 148 -4.83 -2.65 18.37
C GLY A 148 -5.04 -1.60 17.28
N GLY A 149 -4.40 -1.82 16.14
CA GLY A 149 -4.50 -0.96 14.96
C GLY A 149 -5.30 -1.59 13.83
N GLY A 150 -5.76 -0.75 12.89
CA GLY A 150 -6.54 -1.21 11.74
C GLY A 150 -5.81 -2.23 10.85
N GLU A 151 -4.48 -2.24 10.84
CA GLU A 151 -3.69 -3.26 10.13
C GLU A 151 -3.77 -4.63 10.82
N MET A 152 -3.80 -4.67 12.16
CA MET A 152 -3.94 -5.93 12.91
C MET A 152 -5.33 -6.55 12.70
N VAL A 153 -6.38 -5.72 12.70
CA VAL A 153 -7.75 -6.15 12.39
C VAL A 153 -7.86 -6.60 10.93
N ALA A 154 -7.24 -5.88 9.99
CA ALA A 154 -7.23 -6.28 8.59
C ALA A 154 -6.51 -7.61 8.35
N ASN A 155 -5.42 -7.88 9.07
CA ASN A 155 -4.71 -9.16 9.00
C ASN A 155 -5.56 -10.29 9.59
N LEU A 156 -6.25 -10.04 10.71
CA LEU A 156 -7.16 -11.01 11.31
C LEU A 156 -8.32 -11.36 10.36
N LEU A 157 -8.92 -10.39 9.68
CA LEU A 157 -9.97 -10.63 8.68
C LEU A 157 -9.48 -11.35 7.42
N ARG A 158 -8.19 -11.20 7.10
CA ARG A 158 -7.59 -11.81 5.91
C ARG A 158 -7.24 -13.27 6.12
N PHE A 159 -6.71 -13.60 7.30
CA PHE A 159 -6.15 -14.92 7.60
C PHE A 159 -6.95 -15.68 8.67
N GLY A 160 -8.00 -15.09 9.22
CA GLY A 160 -8.83 -15.68 10.27
C GLY A 160 -8.00 -16.03 11.51
N GLN A 161 -8.38 -17.12 12.20
CA GLN A 161 -7.66 -17.62 13.37
C GLN A 161 -6.26 -18.16 13.05
N ALA A 162 -5.94 -18.41 11.77
CA ALA A 162 -4.58 -18.76 11.36
C ALA A 162 -3.63 -17.55 11.34
N ALA A 163 -4.15 -16.33 11.52
CA ALA A 163 -3.32 -15.18 11.82
C ALA A 163 -2.67 -15.37 13.21
N GLU A 164 -1.34 -15.44 13.28
CA GLU A 164 -0.60 -15.20 14.53
C GLU A 164 -0.73 -13.72 14.97
N SER A 165 -1.97 -13.27 15.17
CA SER A 165 -2.30 -11.90 15.48
C SER A 165 -2.18 -11.65 16.98
N PRO A 166 -1.55 -10.55 17.42
CA PRO A 166 -1.59 -10.16 18.82
C PRO A 166 -3.00 -9.88 19.36
N LEU A 167 -4.01 -9.77 18.50
CA LEU A 167 -5.42 -9.63 18.90
C LEU A 167 -6.08 -10.95 19.31
N THR A 168 -5.45 -12.10 19.00
CA THR A 168 -5.97 -13.42 19.34
C THR A 168 -5.21 -14.08 20.50
N THR A 169 -4.15 -13.44 21.02
CA THR A 169 -3.35 -13.96 22.14
C THR A 169 -3.07 -12.93 23.24
N GLY A 170 -2.87 -13.43 24.47
CA GLY A 170 -2.45 -12.64 25.62
C GLY A 170 -3.50 -11.64 26.13
N TRP A 171 -3.03 -10.59 26.81
CA TRP A 171 -3.87 -9.61 27.51
C TRP A 171 -4.85 -8.87 26.59
N ARG A 172 -4.53 -8.73 25.30
CA ARG A 172 -5.43 -8.08 24.32
C ARG A 172 -6.69 -8.89 24.08
N THR A 173 -6.57 -10.22 24.04
CA THR A 173 -7.71 -11.13 23.94
C THR A 173 -8.58 -11.05 25.20
N GLU A 174 -7.96 -10.89 26.36
CA GLU A 174 -8.68 -10.75 27.63
C GLU A 174 -9.53 -9.46 27.64
N VAL A 175 -9.00 -8.36 27.09
CA VAL A 175 -9.70 -7.07 26.97
C VAL A 175 -10.77 -7.08 25.87
N LEU A 176 -10.47 -7.64 24.70
CA LEU A 176 -11.40 -7.67 23.56
C LEU A 176 -12.52 -8.71 23.73
N GLY A 177 -12.24 -9.75 24.51
CA GLY A 177 -13.11 -10.90 24.71
C GLY A 177 -12.97 -11.98 23.63
N PRO A 178 -13.42 -13.21 23.92
CA PRO A 178 -13.23 -14.38 23.06
C PRO A 178 -14.01 -14.29 21.73
N HIS A 179 -15.05 -13.47 21.67
CA HIS A 179 -15.90 -13.34 20.48
C HIS A 179 -15.26 -12.50 19.37
N PHE A 180 -14.31 -11.61 19.70
CA PHE A 180 -13.70 -10.70 18.73
C PHE A 180 -13.02 -11.44 17.58
N ALA A 181 -12.20 -12.44 17.90
CA ALA A 181 -11.53 -13.28 16.92
C ALA A 181 -12.52 -14.15 16.14
N THR A 182 -13.58 -14.60 16.81
CA THR A 182 -14.61 -15.44 16.19
C THR A 182 -15.42 -14.65 15.17
N TRP A 183 -15.85 -13.42 15.47
CA TRP A 183 -16.54 -12.54 14.51
C TRP A 183 -15.68 -12.23 13.29
N ALA A 184 -14.38 -12.03 13.48
CA ALA A 184 -13.46 -11.78 12.38
C ALA A 184 -13.27 -12.97 11.43
N ALA A 185 -13.49 -14.20 11.92
CA ALA A 185 -13.38 -15.43 11.14
C ALA A 185 -14.75 -16.00 10.71
N TYR A 186 -15.85 -15.30 11.00
CA TYR A 186 -17.20 -15.80 10.76
C TYR A 186 -17.69 -15.41 9.36
N ASP A 187 -18.03 -16.41 8.55
CA ASP A 187 -18.53 -16.23 7.18
C ASP A 187 -20.07 -16.10 7.10
N GLY A 188 -20.77 -16.09 8.23
CA GLY A 188 -22.23 -15.98 8.31
C GLY A 188 -22.76 -14.56 8.56
N GLU A 189 -24.05 -14.46 8.93
CA GLU A 189 -24.69 -13.18 9.26
C GLU A 189 -24.39 -12.77 10.72
N ILE A 190 -23.96 -11.52 10.89
CA ILE A 190 -23.74 -10.92 12.21
C ILE A 190 -24.81 -9.85 12.42
N GLU A 191 -25.47 -9.88 13.57
CA GLU A 191 -26.40 -8.85 14.01
C GLU A 191 -25.66 -7.82 14.87
N LEU A 192 -25.85 -6.54 14.54
CA LEU A 192 -25.33 -5.41 15.28
C LEU A 192 -26.49 -4.68 15.93
N GLN A 193 -26.50 -4.63 17.25
CA GLN A 193 -27.47 -3.86 18.02
C GLN A 193 -26.78 -2.66 18.67
N VAL A 194 -27.35 -1.48 18.49
CA VAL A 194 -26.84 -0.23 19.06
C VAL A 194 -27.92 0.39 19.93
N GLY A 195 -27.63 0.56 21.21
CA GLY A 195 -28.59 1.11 22.18
C GLY A 195 -27.90 1.75 23.37
N GLY A 196 -28.33 2.95 23.77
CA GLY A 196 -27.87 3.57 25.02
C GLY A 196 -26.37 3.84 25.12
N HIS A 197 -25.67 4.06 24.00
CA HIS A 197 -24.19 4.16 23.87
C HIS A 197 -23.42 2.84 23.99
N SER A 198 -24.10 1.70 23.96
CA SER A 198 -23.48 0.39 23.90
C SER A 198 -23.65 -0.25 22.52
N ILE A 199 -22.64 -1.03 22.11
CA ILE A 199 -22.69 -1.84 20.89
C ILE A 199 -22.64 -3.31 21.28
N ILE A 200 -23.64 -4.06 20.83
CA ILE A 200 -23.72 -5.51 21.02
C ILE A 200 -23.62 -6.16 19.65
N ILE A 201 -22.76 -7.17 19.54
CA ILE A 201 -22.58 -7.97 18.34
C ILE A 201 -22.95 -9.41 18.64
N GLU A 202 -23.90 -9.95 17.88
CA GLU A 202 -24.35 -11.34 18.01
C GLU A 202 -24.23 -12.08 16.68
N GLN A 203 -23.91 -13.37 16.75
CA GLN A 203 -23.89 -14.25 15.58
C GLN A 203 -25.30 -14.78 15.37
N LYS A 204 -25.79 -14.68 14.14
CA LYS A 204 -27.09 -15.25 13.78
C LYS A 204 -26.88 -16.70 13.34
N GLY A 205 -27.45 -17.63 14.12
CA GLY A 205 -27.33 -19.08 13.90
C GLY A 205 -27.94 -19.55 12.58
#